data_AF-A0A7X2HBZ9-F1
#
_entry.id   AF-A0A7X2HBZ9-F1
#
_cell.length_a   1.000
_cell.length_b   1.000
_cell.length_c   1.000
_cell.angle_alpha   90.00
_cell.angle_beta   90.00
_cell.angle_gamma   90.00
#
_symmetry.space_group_name_H-M   'P 1'
#
loop_
_entity.id
_entity.type
_entity.pdbx_description
1 polymer ?
#
loop_
_entity_poly.entity_id
_entity_poly.type
_entity_poly.pdbx_seq_one_letter_code
_entity_poly.pdbx_strand_id
1 'polypeptide(L)'
;MKRKHLIVLILITLLIGIGATVNYGISEHQNKQAVRSLGMDYVRKEYAESDPLKVTATCKPLFGGSGYQVVLKNSQGEAYYVIIMLGPERNLISVDDLTEDVRQGTSVFPCSP
;
A
#
# COMPACT_ATOMS: atom_id res chain seq x y z
N MET A 1 38.32 30.09 -7.00
CA MET A 1 38.14 28.63 -6.78
C MET A 1 36.92 28.28 -5.91
N LYS A 2 36.57 29.06 -4.87
CA LYS A 2 35.43 28.78 -3.95
C LYS A 2 34.05 28.62 -4.62
N ARG A 3 33.72 29.41 -5.66
CA ARG A 3 32.44 29.30 -6.40
C ARG A 3 32.26 28.00 -7.18
N LYS A 4 33.34 27.45 -7.77
CA LYS A 4 33.27 26.20 -8.55
C LYS A 4 33.00 24.99 -7.66
N HIS A 5 33.60 24.96 -6.47
CA HIS A 5 33.34 23.91 -5.47
C HIS A 5 31.92 23.99 -4.90
N LEU A 6 31.36 25.19 -4.72
CA LEU A 6 29.97 25.36 -4.27
C LEU A 6 28.97 24.82 -5.30
N ILE A 7 29.18 25.10 -6.59
CA ILE A 7 28.33 24.60 -7.68
C ILE A 7 28.37 23.08 -7.76
N VAL A 8 29.56 22.49 -7.65
CA VAL A 8 29.72 21.03 -7.64
C VAL A 8 29.01 20.41 -6.43
N LEU A 9 29.11 21.01 -5.24
CA LEU A 9 28.45 20.52 -4.04
C LEU A 9 26.92 20.54 -4.18
N ILE A 10 26.37 21.63 -4.72
CA ILE A 10 24.93 21.76 -5.01
C ILE A 10 24.48 20.67 -5.99
N LEU A 11 25.25 20.44 -7.07
CA LEU A 11 24.94 19.42 -8.06
C LEU A 11 24.91 18.02 -7.45
N ILE A 12 25.89 17.68 -6.60
CA ILE A 12 25.95 16.39 -5.90
C ILE A 12 24.75 16.22 -4.97
N THR A 13 24.41 17.24 -4.18
CA THR A 13 23.22 17.17 -3.30
C THR A 13 21.92 17.03 -4.08
N LEU A 14 21.81 17.66 -5.26
CA LEU A 14 20.65 17.53 -6.14
C LEU A 14 20.51 16.09 -6.66
N LEU A 15 21.62 15.51 -7.14
CA LEU A 15 21.65 14.15 -7.67
C LEU A 15 21.29 13.11 -6.61
N ILE A 16 21.82 13.26 -5.39
CA ILE A 16 21.50 12.36 -4.26
C ILE A 16 20.03 12.48 -3.87
N GLY A 17 19.48 13.70 -3.80
CA GLY A 17 18.07 13.95 -3.48
C GLY A 17 17.10 13.34 -4.50
N ILE A 18 17.44 13.42 -5.79
CA ILE A 18 16.65 12.79 -6.86
C ILE A 18 16.73 11.26 -6.78
N GLY A 19 17.92 10.70 -6.55
CA GLY A 19 18.09 9.24 -6.41
C GLY A 19 17.26 8.64 -5.27
N ALA A 20 17.23 9.32 -4.12
CA ALA A 20 16.45 8.88 -2.96
C ALA A 20 14.93 8.90 -3.21
N THR A 21 14.42 9.95 -3.86
CA THR A 21 12.98 10.08 -4.16
C THR A 21 12.52 9.06 -5.20
N VAL A 22 13.33 8.78 -6.22
CA VAL A 22 13.04 7.75 -7.23
C VAL A 22 13.02 6.36 -6.59
N ASN A 23 14.01 6.01 -5.77
CA ASN A 23 14.05 4.72 -5.08
C ASN A 23 12.85 4.52 -4.14
N TYR A 24 12.46 5.57 -3.42
CA TYR A 24 11.25 5.53 -2.59
C TYR A 24 10.00 5.28 -3.44
N GLY A 25 9.84 6.00 -4.55
CA GLY A 25 8.71 5.83 -5.45
C GLY A 25 8.61 4.42 -6.05
N ILE A 26 9.74 3.84 -6.47
CA ILE A 26 9.80 2.47 -6.98
C ILE A 26 9.43 1.47 -5.88
N SER A 27 10.03 1.60 -4.70
CA SER A 27 9.74 0.69 -3.59
C SER A 27 8.27 0.78 -3.16
N GLU A 28 7.70 1.98 -3.10
CA GLU A 28 6.29 2.17 -2.75
C GLU A 28 5.35 1.57 -3.81
N HIS A 29 5.70 1.69 -5.10
CA HIS A 29 4.95 1.04 -6.17
C HIS A 29 4.98 -0.49 -6.04
N GLN A 30 6.16 -1.07 -5.80
CA GLN A 30 6.32 -2.51 -5.60
C GLN A 30 5.56 -3.00 -4.36
N ASN A 31 5.60 -2.24 -3.26
CA ASN A 31 4.85 -2.57 -2.05
C ASN A 31 3.34 -2.55 -2.32
N LYS A 32 2.84 -1.52 -3.04
CA LYS A 32 1.44 -1.45 -3.45
C LYS A 32 1.02 -2.64 -4.32
N GLN A 33 1.88 -3.10 -5.23
CA GLN A 33 1.60 -4.30 -6.02
C GLN A 33 1.55 -5.56 -5.15
N ALA A 34 2.50 -5.72 -4.22
CA ALA A 34 2.54 -6.86 -3.31
C ALA A 34 1.30 -6.93 -2.42
N VAL A 35 0.90 -5.84 -1.76
CA VAL A 35 -0.30 -5.82 -0.89
C VAL A 35 -1.58 -6.07 -1.68
N ARG A 36 -1.67 -5.60 -2.92
CA ARG A 36 -2.81 -5.92 -3.79
C ARG A 36 -2.91 -7.40 -4.06
N SER A 37 -1.80 -8.04 -4.42
CA SER A 37 -1.76 -9.49 -4.66
C SER A 37 -2.13 -10.26 -3.40
N LEU A 38 -1.45 -9.96 -2.29
CA LEU A 38 -1.67 -10.62 -1.00
C LEU A 38 -3.10 -10.43 -0.49
N GLY A 39 -3.69 -9.25 -0.69
CA GLY A 39 -5.07 -8.98 -0.31
C GLY A 39 -6.07 -9.78 -1.13
N MET A 40 -5.86 -9.87 -2.46
CA MET A 40 -6.70 -10.73 -3.31
C MET A 40 -6.60 -12.20 -2.88
N ASP A 41 -5.38 -12.69 -2.62
CA ASP A 41 -5.16 -14.08 -2.21
C ASP A 41 -5.79 -14.38 -0.83
N TYR A 42 -5.69 -13.43 0.11
CA TYR A 42 -6.34 -13.52 1.41
C TYR A 42 -7.87 -13.59 1.27
N VAL A 43 -8.50 -12.65 0.56
CA VAL A 43 -9.97 -12.61 0.44
C VAL A 43 -10.51 -13.85 -0.27
N ARG A 44 -9.84 -14.32 -1.33
CA ARG A 44 -10.22 -15.58 -1.99
C ARG A 44 -10.21 -16.76 -1.03
N LYS A 45 -9.19 -16.84 -0.16
CA LYS A 45 -9.05 -17.94 0.78
C LYS A 45 -10.04 -17.84 1.94
N GLU A 46 -10.15 -16.67 2.56
CA GLU A 46 -10.94 -16.46 3.77
C GLU A 46 -12.44 -16.49 3.50
N TYR A 47 -12.89 -15.86 2.42
CA TYR A 47 -14.31 -15.78 2.05
C TYR A 47 -14.75 -16.85 1.06
N ALA A 48 -13.84 -17.77 0.69
CA ALA A 48 -14.04 -18.71 -0.41
C ALA A 48 -14.53 -18.02 -1.70
N GLU A 49 -14.08 -16.77 -1.93
CA GLU A 49 -14.55 -15.94 -3.03
C GLU A 49 -14.07 -16.48 -4.37
N SER A 50 -15.03 -16.91 -5.19
CA SER A 50 -14.80 -17.43 -6.54
C SER A 50 -14.93 -16.37 -7.63
N ASP A 51 -15.61 -15.27 -7.35
CA ASP A 51 -15.81 -14.18 -8.32
C ASP A 51 -14.51 -13.40 -8.54
N PRO A 52 -14.34 -12.78 -9.73
CA PRO A 52 -13.20 -11.92 -10.00
C PRO A 52 -13.14 -10.74 -9.02
N LEU A 53 -12.10 -10.72 -8.18
CA LEU A 53 -11.78 -9.59 -7.31
C LEU A 53 -11.06 -8.48 -8.07
N LYS A 54 -11.47 -7.24 -7.81
CA LYS A 54 -10.80 -6.02 -8.27
C LYS A 54 -10.38 -5.18 -7.08
N VAL A 55 -9.13 -4.74 -7.08
CA VAL A 55 -8.67 -3.69 -6.16
C VAL A 55 -9.29 -2.36 -6.59
N THR A 56 -10.05 -1.74 -5.70
CA THR A 56 -10.66 -0.43 -5.94
C THR A 56 -9.86 0.69 -5.25
N ALA A 57 -9.23 0.40 -4.11
CA ALA A 57 -8.37 1.36 -3.42
C ALA A 57 -7.14 0.69 -2.78
N THR A 58 -6.03 1.43 -2.70
CA THR A 58 -4.84 1.04 -1.92
C THR A 58 -4.22 2.27 -1.31
N CYS A 59 -4.29 2.38 0.02
CA CYS A 59 -3.84 3.54 0.77
C CYS A 59 -2.78 3.12 1.78
N LYS A 60 -1.85 4.03 2.06
CA LYS A 60 -0.94 3.91 3.20
C LYS A 60 -1.22 5.08 4.14
N PRO A 61 -1.67 4.85 5.38
CA PRO A 61 -1.88 5.92 6.34
C PRO A 61 -0.57 6.70 6.56
N LEU A 62 -0.65 8.03 6.55
CA LEU A 62 0.52 8.92 6.48
C LEU A 62 1.36 8.97 7.77
N PHE A 63 0.87 8.43 8.90
CA PHE A 63 1.53 8.50 10.20
C PHE A 63 1.26 7.25 11.04
N GLY A 64 2.30 6.45 11.33
CA GLY A 64 2.27 5.39 12.35
C GLY A 64 1.26 4.25 12.15
N GLY A 65 0.53 4.22 11.03
CA GLY A 65 -0.44 3.17 10.75
C GLY A 65 0.25 1.84 10.45
N SER A 66 -0.41 0.76 10.87
CA SER A 66 0.20 -0.57 10.97
C SER A 66 0.44 -1.27 9.64
N GLY A 67 -0.17 -0.82 8.53
CA GLY A 67 -0.01 -1.45 7.22
C GLY A 67 -0.67 -0.69 6.07
N TYR A 68 -0.67 -1.30 4.89
CA TYR A 68 -1.39 -0.81 3.71
C TYR A 68 -2.85 -1.21 3.80
N GLN A 69 -3.75 -0.26 3.62
CA GLN A 69 -5.18 -0.50 3.54
C GLN A 69 -5.55 -0.81 2.10
N VAL A 70 -6.28 -1.90 1.88
CA VAL A 70 -6.70 -2.37 0.56
C VAL A 70 -8.21 -2.57 0.58
N VAL A 71 -8.89 -1.97 -0.41
CA VAL A 71 -10.31 -2.24 -0.66
C VAL A 71 -10.41 -3.09 -1.92
N LEU A 72 -11.04 -4.24 -1.77
CA LEU A 72 -11.32 -5.19 -2.84
C LEU A 72 -12.82 -5.24 -3.08
N LYS A 73 -13.24 -5.43 -4.32
CA LYS A 73 -14.64 -5.56 -4.69
C LYS A 73 -14.81 -6.73 -5.66
N ASN A 74 -15.78 -7.59 -5.41
CA ASN A 74 -16.14 -8.65 -6.37
C ASN A 74 -17.03 -8.09 -7.50
N SER A 75 -17.39 -8.94 -8.47
CA SER A 75 -18.24 -8.58 -9.61
C SER A 75 -19.67 -8.18 -9.21
N GLN A 76 -20.17 -8.72 -8.10
CA GLN A 76 -21.51 -8.43 -7.54
C GLN A 76 -21.56 -7.11 -6.76
N GLY A 77 -20.38 -6.56 -6.46
CA GLY A 77 -20.22 -5.30 -5.79
C GLY A 77 -20.07 -5.39 -4.28
N GLU A 78 -19.87 -6.59 -3.75
CA GLU A 78 -19.46 -6.82 -2.37
C GLU A 78 -18.04 -6.31 -2.15
N ALA A 79 -17.85 -5.54 -1.09
CA ALA A 79 -16.56 -4.95 -0.74
C ALA A 79 -15.92 -5.65 0.46
N TYR A 80 -14.60 -5.76 0.42
CA TYR A 80 -13.73 -6.32 1.46
C TYR A 80 -12.69 -5.28 1.85
N TYR A 81 -12.45 -5.16 3.15
CA TYR A 81 -11.69 -4.07 3.77
C TYR A 81 -10.57 -4.67 4.61
N VAL A 82 -9.36 -4.74 4.05
CA VAL A 82 -8.24 -5.44 4.70
C VAL A 82 -7.04 -4.51 4.86
N ILE A 83 -6.35 -4.65 5.99
CA ILE A 83 -5.07 -3.97 6.28
C ILE A 83 -3.96 -5.01 6.21
N ILE A 84 -2.97 -4.78 5.37
CA ILE A 84 -1.87 -5.71 5.11
C ILE A 84 -0.58 -5.12 5.63
N MET A 85 0.06 -5.83 6.56
CA MET A 85 1.39 -5.51 7.05
C MET A 85 2.43 -6.28 6.25
N LEU A 86 3.35 -5.54 5.61
CA LEU A 86 4.45 -6.11 4.84
C LEU A 86 5.72 -6.19 5.68
N GLY A 87 6.45 -7.29 5.50
CA GLY A 87 7.83 -7.42 5.95
C GLY A 87 8.83 -6.72 5.03
N PRO A 88 10.12 -6.71 5.43
CA PRO A 88 11.18 -6.05 4.66
C PRO A 88 11.36 -6.65 3.26
N GLU A 89 10.99 -7.92 3.06
CA GLU A 89 11.04 -8.61 1.77
C GLU A 89 9.71 -8.55 1.01
N ARG A 90 8.77 -7.70 1.44
CA ARG A 90 7.40 -7.60 0.91
C ARG A 90 6.58 -8.88 1.04
N ASN A 91 6.99 -9.75 1.96
CA ASN A 91 6.21 -10.89 2.41
C ASN A 91 5.10 -10.44 3.37
N LEU A 92 4.04 -11.24 3.46
CA LEU A 92 2.96 -11.01 4.40
C LEU A 92 3.45 -11.24 5.84
N ILE A 93 3.27 -10.25 6.72
CA ILE A 93 3.44 -10.40 8.17
C ILE A 93 2.10 -10.70 8.84
N SER A 94 1.10 -9.88 8.55
CA SER A 94 -0.25 -10.02 9.09
C SER A 94 -1.30 -9.36 8.19
N VAL A 95 -2.54 -9.78 8.36
CA VAL A 95 -3.73 -9.17 7.78
C VAL A 95 -4.68 -8.84 8.92
N ASP A 96 -5.14 -7.60 9.00
CA ASP A 96 -6.29 -7.23 9.82
C ASP A 96 -7.50 -7.09 8.88
N ASP A 97 -8.52 -7.89 9.11
CA ASP A 97 -9.76 -7.86 8.33
C ASP A 97 -10.84 -7.07 9.07
N LEU A 98 -11.26 -5.95 8.49
CA LEU A 98 -12.28 -5.07 9.05
C LEU A 98 -13.58 -5.15 8.26
N THR A 99 -13.72 -6.15 7.39
CA THR A 99 -14.85 -6.23 6.46
C THR A 99 -16.19 -6.26 7.18
N GLU A 100 -16.35 -7.13 8.18
CA GLU A 100 -17.59 -7.23 8.95
C GLU A 100 -17.85 -5.98 9.79
N ASP A 101 -16.83 -5.44 10.46
CA ASP A 101 -16.98 -4.22 11.27
C ASP A 101 -17.41 -3.01 10.43
N VAL A 102 -16.86 -2.86 9.22
CA VAL A 102 -17.23 -1.78 8.29
C VAL A 102 -18.64 -1.99 7.76
N ARG A 103 -19.05 -3.22 7.45
CA ARG A 103 -20.42 -3.55 6.99
C ARG A 103 -21.47 -3.28 8.07
N GLN A 104 -21.13 -3.58 9.32
CA GLN A 104 -21.99 -3.35 10.47
C GLN A 104 -21.98 -1.88 10.93
N GLY A 105 -21.11 -1.05 10.34
CA GLY A 105 -20.97 0.36 10.70
C GLY A 105 -20.30 0.59 12.06
N THR A 106 -19.64 -0.41 12.62
CA THR A 106 -18.91 -0.34 13.89
C THR A 106 -17.48 0.17 13.73
N SER A 107 -16.97 0.19 12.48
CA SER A 107 -15.67 0.74 12.13
C SER A 107 -15.73 1.58 10.85
N VAL A 108 -14.82 2.54 10.73
CA VAL A 108 -14.65 3.36 9.52
C VAL A 108 -13.35 2.97 8.83
N PHE A 109 -13.43 2.66 7.54
CA PHE A 109 -12.24 2.39 6.72
C PHE A 109 -11.87 3.64 5.92
N PRO A 110 -10.77 4.34 6.24
CA PRO A 110 -10.48 5.66 5.67
C PRO A 110 -9.93 5.59 4.23
N CYS A 111 -9.66 4.39 3.71
CA CYS A 111 -9.31 4.20 2.31
C CYS A 111 -10.57 4.03 1.47
N SER A 112 -10.92 5.06 0.70
CA SER A 112 -12.08 5.03 -0.21
C SER A 112 -11.65 4.80 -1.66
N PRO A 113 -12.47 4.08 -2.45
CA PRO A 113 -12.29 3.93 -3.90
C PRO A 113 -12.61 5.20 -4.70
#